data_AF-A0A2M7P3Z6-F1
#
_entry.id   AF-A0A2M7P3Z6-F1
#
_cell.length_a   1.000
_cell.length_b   1.000
_cell.length_c   1.000
_cell.angle_alpha   90.00
_cell.angle_beta   90.00
_cell.angle_gamma   90.00
#
_symmetry.space_group_name_H-M   'P 1'
#
loop_
_entity.id
_entity.type
_entity.pdbx_description
1 polymer ?
#
loop_
_entity_poly.entity_id
_entity_poly.type
_entity_poly.pdbx_seq_one_letter_code
_entity_poly.pdbx_strand_id
1 'polypeptide(L)'
;MNTLVDSAIAATYENGYIIVRMESGVEIKFPVSKNKRLAQGTNQQLNNIEISPYGLHWPDIDEDLSFRGLFEGDYGQYVGSRISRCSGYGQVTPLQ
;
A
#
# COMPACT_ATOMS: atom_id res chain seq x y z
N MET A 1 -0.05 8.87 -25.30
CA MET A 1 -0.68 7.90 -24.38
C MET A 1 -0.87 8.62 -23.07
N ASN A 2 -2.10 8.98 -22.72
CA ASN A 2 -2.38 9.60 -21.44
C ASN A 2 -2.55 8.45 -20.45
N THR A 3 -1.58 8.24 -19.58
CA THR A 3 -1.69 7.24 -18.52
C THR A 3 -2.73 7.78 -17.56
N LEU A 4 -3.99 7.37 -17.74
CA LEU A 4 -5.06 7.63 -16.80
C LEU A 4 -4.70 6.85 -15.53
N VAL A 5 -3.89 7.49 -14.68
CA VAL A 5 -3.73 7.05 -13.29
C VAL A 5 -5.07 7.30 -12.66
N ASP A 6 -5.81 6.20 -12.51
CA ASP A 6 -7.07 6.17 -11.79
C ASP A 6 -6.88 6.88 -10.44
N SER A 7 -7.68 7.91 -10.19
CA SER A 7 -7.53 8.76 -9.02
C SER A 7 -8.42 8.26 -7.89
N ALA A 8 -7.91 8.22 -6.66
CA ALA A 8 -8.77 7.92 -5.53
C ALA A 8 -9.72 9.09 -5.25
N ILE A 9 -11.00 8.77 -5.10
CA ILE A 9 -12.06 9.74 -4.79
C ILE A 9 -12.41 9.74 -3.30
N ALA A 10 -12.15 8.64 -2.59
CA ALA A 10 -12.38 8.52 -1.16
C ALA A 10 -11.50 7.46 -0.52
N ALA A 11 -11.08 7.69 0.72
CA ALA A 11 -10.41 6.72 1.57
C ALA A 11 -11.01 6.82 2.97
N THR A 12 -11.39 5.68 3.55
CA THR A 12 -12.02 5.63 4.88
C THR A 12 -11.53 4.43 5.67
N TYR A 13 -11.40 4.58 6.99
CA TYR A 13 -11.13 3.48 7.89
C TYR A 13 -12.42 2.96 8.53
N GLU A 14 -12.71 1.69 8.34
CA GLU A 14 -13.90 1.02 8.87
C GLU A 14 -13.56 -0.40 9.33
N ASN A 15 -13.97 -0.78 10.55
CA ASN A 15 -13.89 -2.14 11.08
C ASN A 15 -12.50 -2.81 10.96
N GLY A 16 -11.40 -2.04 11.10
CA GLY A 16 -10.04 -2.57 10.96
C GLY A 16 -9.51 -2.62 9.52
N TYR A 17 -10.23 -2.05 8.56
CA TYR A 17 -9.85 -2.01 7.15
C TYR A 17 -9.77 -0.57 6.64
N ILE A 18 -8.80 -0.32 5.77
CA ILE A 18 -8.81 0.85 4.90
C ILE A 18 -9.53 0.46 3.63
N ILE A 19 -10.51 1.29 3.25
CA ILE A 19 -11.29 1.16 2.03
C ILE A 19 -10.98 2.38 1.17
N VAL A 20 -10.48 2.15 -0.03
CA VAL A 20 -10.10 3.17 -1.00
C VAL A 20 -10.98 3.01 -2.22
N ARG A 21 -11.70 4.06 -2.58
CA ARG A 21 -12.56 4.09 -3.76
C ARG A 21 -11.89 4.91 -4.84
N MET A 22 -11.76 4.32 -6.02
CA MET A 22 -11.18 4.95 -7.19
C MET A 22 -12.26 5.50 -8.11
N GLU A 23 -11.91 6.50 -8.93
CA GLU A 23 -12.81 7.11 -9.91
C GLU A 23 -13.32 6.10 -10.95
N SER A 24 -12.50 5.12 -11.33
CA SER A 24 -12.89 4.02 -12.22
C SER A 24 -13.98 3.10 -11.66
N GLY A 25 -14.30 3.22 -10.36
CA GLY A 25 -15.20 2.31 -9.64
C GLY A 25 -14.48 1.12 -9.00
N VAL A 26 -13.16 1.01 -9.12
CA VAL A 26 -12.37 0.02 -8.37
C VAL A 26 -12.36 0.37 -6.89
N GLU A 27 -12.62 -0.63 -6.03
CA GLU A 27 -12.47 -0.49 -4.58
C GLU A 27 -11.32 -1.37 -4.09
N ILE A 28 -10.36 -0.76 -3.39
CA ILE A 28 -9.24 -1.46 -2.76
C ILE A 28 -9.50 -1.53 -1.26
N LYS A 29 -9.47 -2.74 -0.71
CA LYS A 29 -9.69 -2.97 0.72
C LYS A 29 -8.54 -3.78 1.31
N PHE A 30 -7.92 -3.26 2.36
CA PHE A 30 -6.84 -3.97 3.06
C PHE A 30 -6.92 -3.79 4.59
N PRO A 31 -6.51 -4.81 5.36
CA PRO A 31 -6.53 -4.74 6.82
C PRO A 31 -5.37 -3.89 7.36
N VAL A 32 -5.65 -2.97 8.29
CA VAL A 32 -4.59 -2.14 8.92
C VAL A 32 -3.61 -2.98 9.74
N SER A 33 -4.07 -4.13 10.25
CA SER A 33 -3.26 -5.04 11.08
C SER A 33 -2.04 -5.63 10.37
N LYS A 34 -1.98 -5.56 9.03
CA LYS A 34 -0.84 -6.04 8.24
C LYS A 34 0.29 -5.02 8.15
N ASN A 35 -0.01 -3.74 8.33
CA ASN A 35 0.97 -2.68 8.37
C ASN A 35 1.29 -2.34 9.83
N LYS A 36 2.57 -2.45 10.21
CA LYS A 36 2.99 -2.26 11.62
C LYS A 36 2.65 -0.86 12.14
N ARG A 37 2.73 0.16 11.29
CA ARG A 37 2.47 1.56 11.65
C ARG A 37 0.97 1.82 11.72
N LEU A 38 0.20 1.40 10.72
CA LEU A 38 -1.26 1.56 10.73
C LEU A 38 -1.91 0.71 11.84
N ALA A 39 -1.35 -0.45 12.20
CA ALA A 39 -1.85 -1.28 13.29
C ALA A 39 -1.78 -0.60 14.67
N GLN A 40 -0.94 0.42 14.83
CA GLN A 40 -0.82 1.20 16.06
C GLN A 40 -1.66 2.49 16.04
N GLY A 41 -2.22 2.85 14.88
CA GLY A 41 -3.03 4.04 14.71
C GLY A 41 -4.38 3.93 15.42
N THR A 42 -4.82 5.03 16.04
CA THR A 42 -6.20 5.13 16.55
C THR A 42 -7.18 5.31 15.39
N ASN A 43 -8.46 5.02 15.62
CA ASN A 43 -9.51 5.19 14.60
C ASN A 43 -9.57 6.63 14.04
N GLN A 44 -9.26 7.64 14.86
CA GLN A 44 -9.25 9.03 14.44
C GLN A 44 -8.06 9.31 13.50
N GLN A 45 -6.87 8.84 13.86
CA GLN A 45 -5.66 9.00 13.04
C GLN A 45 -5.78 8.22 11.73
N LEU A 46 -6.35 7.02 11.78
CA LEU A 46 -6.56 6.19 10.59
C LEU A 46 -7.62 6.75 9.64
N ASN A 47 -8.54 7.58 10.13
CA ASN A 47 -9.50 8.33 9.31
C ASN A 47 -8.98 9.70 8.85
N ASN A 48 -7.87 10.19 9.43
CA ASN A 48 -7.19 11.39 8.96
C ASN A 48 -6.30 11.04 7.75
N ILE A 49 -6.94 10.62 6.66
CA ILE A 49 -6.28 10.18 5.43
C ILE A 49 -6.21 11.33 4.44
N GLU A 50 -5.02 11.67 3.99
CA GLU A 50 -4.79 12.60 2.89
C GLU A 50 -4.62 11.83 1.59
N ILE A 51 -5.45 12.17 0.60
CA ILE A 51 -5.37 11.59 -0.74
C ILE A 51 -4.49 12.49 -1.60
N SER A 52 -3.44 11.91 -2.17
CA SER A 52 -2.55 12.56 -3.13
C SER A 52 -2.69 11.91 -4.51
N PRO A 53 -2.25 12.56 -5.60
CA PRO A 53 -2.26 11.96 -6.94
C PRO A 53 -1.46 10.64 -7.06
N TYR A 54 -0.55 10.38 -6.13
CA TYR A 54 0.36 9.23 -6.16
C TYR A 54 0.02 8.15 -5.13
N GLY A 55 -0.87 8.44 -4.17
CA GLY A 55 -1.17 7.54 -3.07
C GLY A 55 -1.89 8.18 -1.89
N LEU A 56 -1.84 7.49 -0.75
CA LEU A 56 -2.44 7.88 0.51
C LEU A 56 -1.36 8.25 1.52
N HIS A 57 -1.66 9.25 2.35
CA HIS A 57 -0.78 9.70 3.42
C HIS A 57 -1.55 9.82 4.73
N TRP A 58 -0.95 9.35 5.82
CA TRP A 58 -1.45 9.52 7.18
C TRP A 58 -0.50 10.44 7.96
N PRO A 59 -0.78 11.75 8.06
CA PRO A 59 0.12 12.71 8.70
C PRO A 59 0.35 12.43 10.19
N ASP A 60 -0.63 11.86 10.90
CA ASP A 60 -0.52 11.56 12.33
C ASP A 60 0.34 10.32 12.63
N ILE A 61 0.49 9.43 11.65
CA ILE A 61 1.18 8.12 11.78
C ILE A 61 2.52 8.13 11.05
N ASP A 62 2.78 9.16 10.23
CA ASP A 62 3.94 9.27 9.34
C ASP A 62 4.06 8.05 8.42
N GLU A 63 2.93 7.66 7.82
CA GLU A 63 2.84 6.56 6.87
C GLU A 63 2.33 7.03 5.51
N ASP A 64 2.98 6.53 4.45
CA ASP A 64 2.63 6.78 3.07
C ASP A 64 2.48 5.46 2.30
N LEU A 65 1.42 5.35 1.50
CA LEU A 65 1.17 4.20 0.63
C LEU A 65 0.91 4.68 -0.79
N SER A 66 1.73 4.24 -1.74
CA SER A 66 1.54 4.57 -3.15
C SER A 66 0.41 3.75 -3.78
N PHE A 67 -0.36 4.32 -4.70
CA PHE A 67 -1.39 3.56 -5.44
C PHE A 67 -0.79 2.37 -6.18
N ARG A 68 0.42 2.53 -6.74
CA ARG A 68 1.16 1.44 -7.36
C ARG A 68 1.35 0.27 -6.38
N GLY A 69 1.83 0.55 -5.17
CA GLY A 69 1.97 -0.46 -4.12
C GLY A 69 0.63 -1.12 -3.79
N LEU A 70 -0.43 -0.32 -3.61
CA LEU A 70 -1.77 -0.83 -3.31
C LEU A 70 -2.29 -1.80 -4.39
N PHE A 71 -2.04 -1.51 -5.68
CA PHE A 71 -2.38 -2.39 -6.80
C PHE A 71 -1.50 -3.66 -6.88
N GLU A 72 -0.24 -3.56 -6.49
CA GLU A 72 0.69 -4.70 -6.38
C GLU A 72 0.44 -5.53 -5.10
N GLY A 73 -0.49 -5.10 -4.24
CA GLY A 73 -0.81 -5.73 -2.96
C GLY A 73 0.17 -5.40 -1.85
N ASP A 74 1.01 -4.37 -2.00
CA ASP A 74 1.90 -3.85 -0.98
C ASP A 74 1.22 -2.70 -0.21
N TYR A 75 0.81 -3.02 1.00
CA TYR A 75 0.17 -2.16 1.98
C TYR A 75 1.13 -1.75 3.11
N GLY A 76 2.45 -1.91 2.92
CA GLY A 76 3.45 -1.72 3.98
C GLY A 76 3.56 -2.92 4.93
N GLN A 77 3.19 -4.12 4.48
CA GLN A 77 3.41 -5.35 5.24
C GLN A 77 4.85 -5.88 5.14
N TYR A 78 5.60 -5.44 4.13
CA TYR A 78 6.94 -5.96 3.83
C TYR A 78 8.08 -5.09 4.38
N VAL A 79 7.81 -4.09 5.23
CA VAL A 79 8.84 -3.22 5.82
C VAL A 79 9.83 -4.08 6.63
N GLY A 80 11.03 -4.25 6.08
CA GLY A 80 12.09 -5.12 6.60
C GLY A 80 12.54 -6.25 5.65
N SER A 81 11.84 -6.49 4.55
CA SER A 81 12.26 -7.43 3.49
C SER A 81 12.54 -6.71 2.19
N ARG A 82 13.51 -5.77 2.22
CA ARG A 82 14.37 -5.60 1.04
C ARG A 82 15.26 -6.84 0.95
N ILE A 83 14.68 -7.99 0.62
CA ILE A 83 15.47 -8.94 -0.17
C ILE A 83 15.70 -8.19 -1.47
N SER A 84 16.91 -7.65 -1.59
CA SER A 84 17.51 -7.30 -2.84
C SER A 84 17.13 -8.39 -3.85
N ARG A 85 16.24 -8.07 -4.79
CA ARG A 85 16.24 -8.76 -6.08
C ARG A 85 17.54 -8.33 -6.78
N CYS A 86 18.67 -8.79 -6.26
CA CYS A 86 19.87 -8.92 -7.04
C CYS A 86 19.54 -9.93 -8.14
N SER A 87 19.58 -9.45 -9.36
CA SER A 87 19.72 -10.23 -10.57
C SER A 87 20.68 -11.41 -10.33
N GLY A 88 20.22 -12.63 -10.54
CA GLY A 88 21.00 -13.85 -10.35
C GLY A 88 20.73 -14.84 -11.48
N TYR A 89 21.15 -14.48 -12.69
CA TYR A 89 21.49 -15.51 -13.67
C TYR A 89 22.67 -16.31 -13.12
N GLY A 90 22.54 -17.64 -13.08
CA GLY A 90 23.65 -18.58 -12.98
C GLY A 90 23.92 -19.14 -11.59
N GLN A 91 23.34 -20.31 -11.31
CA GLN A 91 24.05 -21.39 -10.64
C GLN A 91 23.74 -22.67 -11.42
N VAL A 92 24.70 -23.07 -12.27
CA VAL A 92 24.77 -24.40 -12.84
C VAL A 92 25.11 -25.37 -11.70
N THR A 93 24.29 -26.38 -11.49
CA THR A 93 24.60 -27.50 -10.59
C THR A 93 25.69 -28.39 -11.21
N PRO A 94 26.77 -28.76 -10.51
CA PRO A 94 27.59 -29.88 -10.92
C PRO A 94 26.89 -31.19 -10.54
N LEU A 95 26.67 -32.06 -11.52
CA LEU A 95 26.30 -33.45 -11.31
C LEU A 95 27.56 -34.23 -10.88
N GLN A 96 27.44 -34.99 -9.80
CA GLN A 96 28.31 -36.14 -9.52
C GLN A 96 27.87 -37.33 -10.38
#